data_AF-A0A926KBU3-F1
#
_entry.id   AF-A0A926KBU3-F1
#
_cell.length_a   1.000
_cell.length_b   1.000
_cell.length_c   1.000
_cell.angle_alpha   90.00
_cell.angle_beta   90.00
_cell.angle_gamma   90.00
#
_symmetry.space_group_name_H-M   'P 1'
#
loop_
_entity.id
_entity.type
_entity.pdbx_description
1 polymer ?
#
loop_
_entity_poly.entity_id
_entity_poly.type
_entity_poly.pdbx_seq_one_letter_code
_entity_poly.pdbx_strand_id
1 'polypeptide(L)'
;MLIAVALSVSMISGPALAAKSDDTFEGADTIGALSRGTPKEMNGAANDLQVISASAEAYEKEKQETAARLADAASLQDSIPIETDGAVESAVAENGSTVEIAPDGTALLSSNLGDEIGISATGRFNSGAISGGSSVQTGEVNEADVVTRATENGAQLVAIFNDEAAEGRVSFEFELPLDSRMVEIADGSIAIEQDVEIERPLAGEEKRISDAVDAALIDLKDDQPLSESQAAELEQIAPAKMEVASETQQLAKVGVPWAIDAKGKALPTRYELSGETLTQVVDLRGAVFPVTADPALWWVIGTSAVCAAQLGTLAFGAAKVVAAFAKAERIIKSAKTVLQAYRALGNSMKSVLRYMERFVRNRSSLSTYQIRTIGKLVGGISSVIVGSLGLGGCYNLFRARW
;
A
#
# COMPACT_ATOMS: atom_id res chain seq x y z
N MET A 1 32.24 -47.00 -23.10
CA MET A 1 31.88 -47.21 -24.52
C MET A 1 31.39 -45.88 -25.05
N LEU A 2 32.32 -45.08 -25.58
CA LEU A 2 32.06 -43.83 -26.30
C LEU A 2 31.44 -44.16 -27.66
N ILE A 3 30.43 -43.41 -28.09
CA ILE A 3 30.25 -43.07 -29.51
C ILE A 3 29.86 -41.59 -29.59
N ALA A 4 30.79 -40.81 -30.14
CA ALA A 4 30.61 -39.46 -30.63
C ALA A 4 30.00 -39.51 -32.05
N VAL A 5 29.17 -38.52 -32.39
CA VAL A 5 28.87 -38.19 -33.79
C VAL A 5 28.98 -36.68 -33.94
N ALA A 6 29.95 -36.28 -34.76
CA ALA A 6 30.14 -34.94 -35.29
C ALA A 6 29.72 -34.93 -36.76
N LEU A 7 29.08 -33.84 -37.22
CA LEU A 7 28.99 -33.39 -38.63
C LEU A 7 28.40 -31.96 -38.56
N SER A 8 29.18 -30.89 -38.74
CA SER A 8 29.77 -30.31 -39.97
C SER A 8 28.95 -29.13 -40.49
N VAL A 9 29.59 -27.96 -40.50
CA VAL A 9 29.11 -26.65 -40.97
C VAL A 9 29.04 -26.61 -42.50
N SER A 10 28.08 -25.86 -43.05
CA SER A 10 28.20 -25.26 -44.38
C SER A 10 27.53 -23.90 -44.40
N MET A 11 28.36 -22.86 -44.60
CA MET A 11 27.94 -21.50 -44.95
C MET A 11 27.67 -21.43 -46.45
N ILE A 12 26.56 -20.81 -46.84
CA ILE A 12 26.36 -20.24 -48.19
C ILE A 12 25.79 -18.84 -48.03
N SER A 13 26.43 -17.90 -48.72
CA SER A 13 26.23 -16.45 -48.66
C SER A 13 25.29 -15.92 -49.77
N GLY A 14 24.34 -15.06 -49.38
CA GLY A 14 23.74 -13.95 -50.16
C GLY A 14 22.85 -14.28 -51.39
N PRO A 15 22.05 -13.32 -51.92
CA PRO A 15 22.12 -11.87 -51.72
C PRO A 15 20.83 -11.20 -51.20
N ALA A 16 21.00 -9.92 -50.84
CA ALA A 16 19.97 -8.98 -50.43
C ALA A 16 19.03 -8.57 -51.58
N LEU A 17 17.73 -8.48 -51.28
CA LEU A 17 16.79 -7.63 -52.01
C LEU A 17 15.86 -6.95 -51.01
N ALA A 18 15.88 -5.62 -51.04
CA ALA A 18 14.93 -4.78 -50.35
C ALA A 18 13.56 -4.86 -51.04
N ALA A 19 12.51 -5.08 -50.26
CA ALA A 19 11.16 -4.69 -50.63
C ALA A 19 10.39 -4.32 -49.36
N LYS A 20 9.76 -3.16 -49.45
CA LYS A 20 9.04 -2.43 -48.41
C LYS A 20 7.54 -2.66 -48.68
N SER A 21 6.79 -3.17 -47.71
CA SER A 21 5.35 -2.92 -47.61
C SER A 21 4.79 -3.47 -46.29
N ASP A 22 4.26 -2.51 -45.54
CA ASP A 22 3.17 -2.51 -44.56
C ASP A 22 2.51 -3.81 -44.08
N ASP A 23 2.22 -3.74 -42.78
CA ASP A 23 1.09 -4.31 -42.05
C ASP A 23 0.96 -5.83 -42.06
N THR A 24 1.58 -6.44 -41.05
CA THR A 24 1.00 -7.63 -40.44
C THR A 24 1.24 -7.64 -38.92
N PHE A 25 0.12 -7.78 -38.24
CA PHE A 25 -0.10 -8.01 -36.83
C PHE A 25 0.58 -9.31 -36.38
N GLU A 26 1.60 -9.22 -35.52
CA GLU A 26 2.05 -10.32 -34.65
C GLU A 26 2.49 -9.75 -33.30
N GLY A 27 2.07 -10.43 -32.22
CA GLY A 27 2.41 -10.06 -30.85
C GLY A 27 1.92 -11.10 -29.84
N ALA A 28 2.09 -12.39 -30.15
CA ALA A 28 2.26 -13.41 -29.13
C ALA A 28 3.77 -13.47 -28.79
N ASP A 29 4.05 -13.69 -27.51
CA ASP A 29 5.38 -13.90 -26.92
C ASP A 29 6.41 -12.77 -27.04
N THR A 30 6.43 -11.92 -26.02
CA THR A 30 7.67 -11.61 -25.29
C THR A 30 7.33 -11.28 -23.83
N ILE A 31 7.50 -12.26 -22.94
CA ILE A 31 7.80 -12.00 -21.53
C ILE A 31 9.22 -11.41 -21.51
N GLY A 32 9.32 -10.14 -21.88
CA GLY A 32 10.54 -9.35 -21.81
C GLY A 32 10.65 -8.76 -20.42
N ALA A 33 11.62 -9.27 -19.66
CA ALA A 33 12.05 -8.72 -18.38
C ALA A 33 12.23 -7.20 -18.46
N LEU A 34 11.23 -6.45 -17.98
CA LEU A 34 11.40 -5.04 -17.69
C LEU A 34 12.19 -4.94 -16.39
N SER A 35 13.49 -4.74 -16.58
CA SER A 35 14.46 -4.24 -15.63
C SER A 35 13.79 -3.34 -14.59
N ARG A 36 13.72 -3.85 -13.36
CA ARG A 36 13.31 -3.12 -12.16
C ARG A 36 14.14 -1.84 -12.07
N GLY A 37 13.51 -0.69 -12.25
CA GLY A 37 13.98 0.47 -11.51
C GLY A 37 13.74 0.13 -10.04
N THR A 38 14.80 -0.16 -9.30
CA THR A 38 14.71 -0.27 -7.83
C THR A 38 14.07 1.01 -7.33
N PRO A 39 12.93 0.97 -6.62
CA PRO A 39 12.48 2.12 -5.85
C PRO A 39 13.66 2.53 -4.98
N LYS A 40 14.08 3.80 -5.09
CA LYS A 40 15.04 4.41 -4.18
C LYS A 40 14.58 4.06 -2.76
N GLU A 41 15.38 3.31 -2.00
CA GLU A 41 15.01 2.76 -0.69
C GLU A 41 14.45 3.90 0.18
N MET A 42 13.14 3.87 0.42
CA MET A 42 12.43 4.84 1.27
C MET A 42 12.50 4.42 2.75
N ASN A 43 13.30 3.41 3.07
CA ASN A 43 13.51 2.82 4.39
C ASN A 43 15.02 2.64 4.62
N GLY A 44 15.47 2.75 5.87
CA GLY A 44 16.87 2.50 6.23
C GLY A 44 17.52 3.61 7.07
N ALA A 45 18.79 3.39 7.37
CA ALA A 45 19.65 4.35 8.04
C ALA A 45 20.03 5.51 7.11
N ALA A 46 20.17 6.71 7.67
CA ALA A 46 20.77 7.85 7.02
C ALA A 46 22.26 7.60 6.72
N ASN A 47 22.82 8.37 5.79
CA ASN A 47 24.22 8.24 5.37
C ASN A 47 25.07 9.50 5.63
N ASP A 48 24.50 10.52 6.30
CA ASP A 48 25.24 11.71 6.71
C ASP A 48 26.01 11.43 8.01
N LEU A 49 27.21 10.91 7.86
CA LEU A 49 28.08 10.52 8.98
C LEU A 49 28.41 11.70 9.93
N GLN A 50 28.45 12.93 9.41
CA GLN A 50 28.77 14.10 10.24
C GLN A 50 27.58 14.44 11.15
N VAL A 51 26.37 14.45 10.59
CA VAL A 51 25.14 14.70 11.34
C VAL A 51 24.89 13.59 12.37
N ILE A 52 25.07 12.32 11.97
CA ILE A 52 24.95 11.17 12.87
C ILE A 52 25.94 11.30 14.04
N SER A 53 27.23 11.52 13.74
CA SER A 53 28.26 11.59 14.79
C SER A 53 28.05 12.77 15.73
N ALA A 54 27.69 13.95 15.20
CA ALA A 54 27.43 15.13 16.02
C ALA A 54 26.21 14.94 16.94
N SER A 55 25.13 14.32 16.44
CA SER A 55 23.97 14.00 17.26
C SER A 55 24.27 12.92 18.30
N ALA A 56 25.11 11.94 17.97
CA ALA A 56 25.53 10.89 18.89
C ALA A 56 26.45 11.43 20.00
N GLU A 57 27.34 12.37 19.70
CA GLU A 57 28.15 13.08 20.71
C GLU A 57 27.30 13.96 21.64
N ALA A 58 26.19 14.50 21.12
CA ALA A 58 25.24 15.31 21.88
C ALA A 58 24.15 14.49 22.58
N TYR A 59 24.15 13.16 22.42
CA TYR A 59 23.20 12.27 23.07
C TYR A 59 23.51 12.16 24.56
N GLU A 60 22.48 12.33 25.39
CA GLU A 60 22.56 12.16 26.82
C GLU A 60 21.44 11.24 27.28
N LYS A 61 21.82 10.17 28.00
CA LYS A 61 20.87 9.22 28.58
C LYS A 61 19.81 9.95 29.40
N GLU A 62 18.57 9.48 29.31
CA GLU A 62 17.40 10.04 30.00
C GLU A 62 16.97 11.44 29.51
N LYS A 63 17.71 12.10 28.61
CA LYS A 63 17.29 13.37 27.98
C LYS A 63 16.59 13.13 26.66
N GLN A 64 15.26 13.12 26.71
CA GLN A 64 14.37 12.85 25.58
C GLN A 64 14.67 13.67 24.32
N GLU A 65 14.97 14.96 24.45
CA GLU A 65 15.27 15.83 23.30
C GLU A 65 16.53 15.37 22.53
N THR A 66 17.52 14.84 23.24
CA THR A 66 18.75 14.36 22.62
C THR A 66 18.53 13.02 21.92
N ALA A 67 17.67 12.15 22.48
CA ALA A 67 17.24 10.90 21.86
C ALA A 67 16.46 11.17 20.56
N ALA A 68 15.48 12.09 20.59
CA ALA A 68 14.70 12.46 19.40
C ALA A 68 15.61 12.97 18.27
N ARG A 69 16.54 13.88 18.57
CA ARG A 69 17.51 14.39 17.58
C ARG A 69 18.42 13.31 17.01
N LEU A 70 18.86 12.35 17.83
CA LEU A 70 19.69 11.25 17.37
C LEU A 70 18.89 10.30 16.46
N ALA A 71 17.65 9.99 16.81
CA ALA A 71 16.76 9.17 15.98
C ALA A 71 16.47 9.83 14.63
N ASP A 72 16.21 11.14 14.61
CA ASP A 72 16.03 11.91 13.36
C ASP A 72 17.31 11.90 12.50
N ALA A 73 18.48 12.10 13.11
CA ALA A 73 19.76 12.10 12.41
C ALA A 73 20.12 10.72 11.83
N ALA A 74 19.74 9.64 12.50
CA ALA A 74 20.04 8.28 12.11
C ALA A 74 19.11 7.72 11.04
N SER A 75 17.92 8.29 10.88
CA SER A 75 16.89 7.75 10.00
C SER A 75 16.86 8.43 8.64
N LEU A 76 16.72 7.64 7.57
CA LEU A 76 16.59 8.18 6.21
C LEU A 76 15.21 8.81 5.95
N GLN A 77 14.20 8.42 6.74
CA GLN A 77 12.81 8.89 6.60
C GLN A 77 12.59 10.20 7.35
N ASP A 78 11.95 11.14 6.66
CA ASP A 78 11.44 12.37 7.24
C ASP A 78 10.30 12.05 8.23
N SER A 79 10.33 12.72 9.38
CA SER A 79 9.28 12.63 10.39
C SER A 79 8.21 13.70 10.19
N ILE A 80 7.00 13.36 10.59
CA ILE A 80 5.88 14.30 10.74
C ILE A 80 5.78 14.61 12.24
N PRO A 81 5.74 15.90 12.63
CA PRO A 81 5.63 16.25 14.04
C PRO A 81 4.35 15.67 14.65
N ILE A 82 4.51 14.98 15.78
CA ILE A 82 3.41 14.60 16.66
C ILE A 82 3.02 15.83 17.47
N GLU A 83 1.75 16.23 17.37
CA GLU A 83 1.18 17.38 18.07
C GLU A 83 0.30 16.91 19.23
N THR A 84 0.27 17.70 20.30
CA THR A 84 -0.59 17.46 21.45
C THR A 84 -1.81 18.38 21.38
N ASP A 85 -3.01 17.82 21.23
CA ASP A 85 -4.29 18.52 21.37
C ASP A 85 -5.07 17.98 22.58
N GLY A 86 -5.00 18.71 23.70
CA GLY A 86 -5.58 18.28 24.95
C GLY A 86 -4.89 17.04 25.52
N ALA A 87 -5.58 15.90 25.48
CA ALA A 87 -5.05 14.60 25.94
C ALA A 87 -4.66 13.67 24.78
N VAL A 88 -4.80 14.13 23.54
CA VAL A 88 -4.51 13.35 22.33
C VAL A 88 -3.15 13.78 21.80
N GLU A 89 -2.26 12.82 21.59
CA GLU A 89 -0.98 13.02 20.93
C GLU A 89 -1.04 12.33 19.57
N SER A 90 -1.01 13.10 18.48
CA SER A 90 -1.18 12.53 17.15
C SER A 90 -0.46 13.30 16.04
N ALA A 91 -0.19 12.60 14.94
CA ALA A 91 0.27 13.16 13.69
C ALA A 91 -0.66 12.73 12.55
N VAL A 92 -0.82 13.60 11.54
CA VAL A 92 -1.64 13.35 10.36
C VAL A 92 -0.78 13.52 9.11
N ALA A 93 -0.65 12.47 8.31
CA ALA A 93 0.08 12.48 7.04
C ALA A 93 -0.72 13.16 5.91
N GLU A 94 -0.05 13.58 4.83
CA GLU A 94 -0.73 14.22 3.69
C GLU A 94 -1.75 13.28 3.04
N ASN A 95 -1.47 11.97 3.05
CA ASN A 95 -2.39 10.94 2.56
C ASN A 95 -3.61 10.67 3.47
N GLY A 96 -3.69 11.33 4.63
CA GLY A 96 -4.78 11.23 5.61
C GLY A 96 -4.66 10.05 6.59
N SER A 97 -3.58 9.28 6.57
CA SER A 97 -3.27 8.32 7.63
C SER A 97 -2.84 9.05 8.91
N THR A 98 -3.07 8.41 10.05
CA THR A 98 -2.79 8.99 11.36
C THR A 98 -1.90 8.07 12.19
N VAL A 99 -1.10 8.69 13.05
CA VAL A 99 -0.39 8.00 14.12
C VAL A 99 -0.82 8.66 15.41
N GLU A 100 -1.46 7.91 16.30
CA GLU A 100 -1.83 8.35 17.65
C GLU A 100 -0.93 7.65 18.67
N ILE A 101 -0.48 8.37 19.69
CA ILE A 101 0.31 7.82 20.79
C ILE A 101 -0.59 7.66 22.00
N ALA A 102 -0.85 6.42 22.39
CA ALA A 102 -1.59 6.11 23.60
C ALA A 102 -0.77 6.46 24.87
N PRO A 103 -1.42 6.65 26.03
CA PRO A 103 -0.73 7.02 27.27
C PRO A 103 0.34 6.03 27.76
N ASP A 104 0.27 4.77 27.33
CA ASP A 104 1.28 3.74 27.62
C ASP A 104 2.45 3.72 26.62
N GLY A 105 2.41 4.62 25.63
CA GLY A 105 3.39 4.75 24.56
C GLY A 105 3.12 3.88 23.33
N THR A 106 2.02 3.14 23.29
CA THR A 106 1.61 2.41 22.09
C THR A 106 1.33 3.38 20.96
N ALA A 107 1.95 3.14 19.81
CA ALA A 107 1.67 3.88 18.59
C ALA A 107 0.55 3.18 17.83
N LEU A 108 -0.61 3.82 17.74
CA LEU A 108 -1.75 3.37 16.97
C LEU A 108 -1.71 3.99 15.59
N LEU A 109 -1.40 3.19 14.58
CA LEU A 109 -1.40 3.62 13.20
C LEU A 109 -2.77 3.33 12.63
N SER A 110 -3.43 4.34 12.09
CA SER A 110 -4.69 4.18 11.36
C SER A 110 -4.46 4.59 9.91
N SER A 111 -4.78 3.70 8.98
CA SER A 111 -4.76 4.00 7.56
C SER A 111 -5.92 4.95 7.21
N ASN A 112 -5.81 5.66 6.09
CA ASN A 112 -6.92 6.42 5.53
C ASN A 112 -8.08 5.55 5.01
N LEU A 113 -7.98 4.23 5.20
CA LEU A 113 -8.91 3.19 4.79
C LEU A 113 -9.66 2.54 5.95
N GLY A 114 -9.29 2.85 7.19
CA GLY A 114 -9.92 2.33 8.40
C GLY A 114 -9.25 1.07 8.97
N ASP A 115 -8.21 0.54 8.32
CA ASP A 115 -7.34 -0.47 8.93
C ASP A 115 -6.47 0.17 10.01
N GLU A 116 -6.25 -0.55 11.11
CA GLU A 116 -5.51 -0.07 12.28
C GLU A 116 -4.51 -1.11 12.77
N ILE A 117 -3.30 -0.69 13.10
CA ILE A 117 -2.25 -1.53 13.66
C ILE A 117 -1.65 -0.79 14.85
N GLY A 118 -1.69 -1.41 16.03
CA GLY A 118 -0.94 -0.94 17.19
C GLY A 118 0.49 -1.50 17.18
N ILE A 119 1.46 -0.72 17.63
CA ILE A 119 2.81 -1.20 17.91
C ILE A 119 3.35 -0.52 19.16
N SER A 120 3.92 -1.31 20.07
CA SER A 120 4.53 -0.81 21.31
C SER A 120 5.85 -1.52 21.58
N ALA A 121 6.82 -0.80 22.13
CA ALA A 121 8.03 -1.45 22.63
C ALA A 121 7.72 -2.19 23.94
N THR A 122 8.27 -3.39 24.09
CA THR A 122 8.13 -4.19 25.32
C THR A 122 9.36 -4.02 26.19
N GLY A 123 9.17 -3.84 27.49
CA GLY A 123 10.24 -3.55 28.43
C GLY A 123 9.72 -2.73 29.60
N ARG A 124 10.63 -2.23 30.42
CA ARG A 124 10.38 -1.28 31.48
C ARG A 124 10.86 0.10 31.01
N PHE A 125 9.87 0.89 30.60
CA PHE A 125 10.08 2.25 30.18
C PHE A 125 9.52 3.22 31.22
N ASN A 126 10.15 4.38 31.33
CA ASN A 126 9.51 5.53 31.96
C ASN A 126 8.39 6.06 31.04
N SER A 127 7.48 6.85 31.60
CA SER A 127 6.39 7.48 30.84
C SER A 127 6.95 8.26 29.65
N GLY A 128 6.40 8.00 28.47
CA GLY A 128 6.75 8.73 27.25
C GLY A 128 6.37 10.21 27.33
N ALA A 129 7.07 11.05 26.57
CA ALA A 129 6.65 12.43 26.34
C ALA A 129 7.03 12.87 24.92
N ILE A 130 6.27 13.82 24.38
CA ILE A 130 6.60 14.43 23.09
C ILE A 130 7.80 15.36 23.24
N SER A 131 8.85 15.08 22.48
CA SER A 131 10.07 15.89 22.40
C SER A 131 10.58 15.91 20.97
N GLY A 132 10.90 17.10 20.45
CA GLY A 132 11.35 17.25 19.06
C GLY A 132 10.34 16.75 18.00
N GLY A 133 9.04 16.74 18.33
CA GLY A 133 7.99 16.22 17.43
C GLY A 133 7.89 14.68 17.39
N SER A 134 8.58 13.98 18.29
CA SER A 134 8.53 12.52 18.43
C SER A 134 8.12 12.13 19.85
N SER A 135 7.53 10.95 20.05
CA SER A 135 7.33 10.40 21.39
C SER A 135 8.59 9.66 21.84
N VAL A 136 9.08 9.94 23.05
CA VAL A 136 10.31 9.34 23.57
C VAL A 136 10.05 8.63 24.90
N GLN A 137 10.23 7.31 24.88
CA GLN A 137 10.21 6.44 26.06
C GLN A 137 11.65 6.12 26.46
N THR A 138 12.05 6.47 27.68
CA THR A 138 13.39 6.16 28.17
C THR A 138 13.41 4.80 28.84
N GLY A 139 14.37 3.94 28.45
CA GLY A 139 14.50 2.60 28.98
C GLY A 139 15.08 2.59 30.40
N GLU A 140 14.67 1.63 31.22
CA GLU A 140 15.35 1.32 32.47
C GLU A 140 16.75 0.71 32.21
N VAL A 141 17.40 0.20 33.26
CA VAL A 141 18.77 -0.33 33.21
C VAL A 141 18.92 -1.39 32.09
N ASN A 142 19.87 -1.14 31.18
CA ASN A 142 20.23 -1.96 29.99
C ASN A 142 19.18 -2.04 28.88
N GLU A 143 18.04 -1.37 29.06
CA GLU A 143 17.02 -1.26 28.02
C GLU A 143 17.36 -0.09 27.09
N ALA A 144 16.93 -0.21 25.83
CA ALA A 144 17.08 0.86 24.86
C ALA A 144 16.09 1.99 25.16
N ASP A 145 16.45 3.23 24.88
CA ASP A 145 15.43 4.27 24.70
C ASP A 145 14.68 3.98 23.39
N VAL A 146 13.38 4.28 23.34
CA VAL A 146 12.57 4.11 22.13
C VAL A 146 11.99 5.45 21.73
N VAL A 147 12.26 5.84 20.49
CA VAL A 147 11.75 7.06 19.87
C VAL A 147 10.74 6.69 18.80
N THR A 148 9.47 6.96 19.06
CA THR A 148 8.38 6.80 18.09
C THR A 148 8.23 8.06 17.26
N ARG A 149 8.42 7.91 15.95
CA ARG A 149 8.34 8.97 14.94
C ARG A 149 7.17 8.66 14.01
N ALA A 150 6.28 9.62 13.79
CA ALA A 150 5.32 9.51 12.70
C ALA A 150 6.01 9.82 11.36
N THR A 151 5.58 9.17 10.28
CA THR A 151 6.12 9.33 8.93
C THR A 151 4.97 9.44 7.93
N GLU A 152 5.25 9.83 6.69
CA GLU A 152 4.21 9.99 5.66
C GLU A 152 3.39 8.70 5.39
N ASN A 153 3.96 7.51 5.62
CA ASN A 153 3.28 6.25 5.32
C ASN A 153 3.14 5.31 6.53
N GLY A 154 3.35 5.80 7.76
CA GLY A 154 3.24 4.98 8.97
C GLY A 154 4.06 5.54 10.12
N ALA A 155 4.73 4.69 10.88
CA ALA A 155 5.53 5.08 12.04
C ALA A 155 6.86 4.33 12.11
N GLN A 156 7.83 4.91 12.79
CA GLN A 156 9.13 4.30 13.06
C GLN A 156 9.41 4.33 14.55
N LEU A 157 9.81 3.20 15.13
CA LEU A 157 10.15 3.06 16.54
C LEU A 157 11.65 2.82 16.63
N VAL A 158 12.42 3.90 16.73
CA VAL A 158 13.88 3.85 16.76
C VAL A 158 14.34 3.49 18.17
N ALA A 159 14.98 2.34 18.32
CA ALA A 159 15.66 1.94 19.53
C ALA A 159 17.07 2.55 19.60
N ILE A 160 17.45 3.05 20.77
CA ILE A 160 18.78 3.61 21.06
C ILE A 160 19.40 2.79 22.20
N PHE A 161 20.39 1.97 21.86
CA PHE A 161 21.21 1.28 22.85
C PHE A 161 22.30 2.24 23.34
N ASN A 162 22.32 2.48 24.64
CA ASN A 162 23.03 3.62 25.23
C ASN A 162 24.52 3.35 25.47
N ASP A 163 24.87 2.12 25.83
CA ASP A 163 26.21 1.73 26.21
C ASP A 163 26.43 0.21 26.04
N GLU A 164 27.65 -0.25 26.35
CA GLU A 164 28.07 -1.65 26.21
C GLU A 164 27.34 -2.65 27.12
N ALA A 165 26.60 -2.17 28.13
CA ALA A 165 25.79 -3.03 29.00
C ALA A 165 24.42 -3.37 28.38
N ALA A 166 24.05 -2.72 27.27
CA ALA A 166 22.82 -3.01 26.54
C ALA A 166 22.79 -4.46 26.01
N GLU A 167 21.61 -5.07 26.03
CA GLU A 167 21.45 -6.48 25.61
C GLU A 167 21.55 -6.68 24.09
N GLY A 168 21.48 -5.60 23.31
CA GLY A 168 21.42 -5.66 21.83
C GLY A 168 20.13 -6.30 21.33
N ARG A 169 19.07 -6.27 22.15
CA ARG A 169 17.75 -6.81 21.83
C ARG A 169 16.69 -5.80 22.23
N VAL A 170 15.72 -5.60 21.35
CA VAL A 170 14.53 -4.79 21.62
C VAL A 170 13.34 -5.50 20.98
N SER A 171 12.23 -5.61 21.70
CA SER A 171 11.04 -6.31 21.20
C SER A 171 9.86 -5.36 21.11
N PHE A 172 9.03 -5.58 20.10
CA PHE A 172 7.85 -4.79 19.79
C PHE A 172 6.65 -5.71 19.70
N GLU A 173 5.61 -5.41 20.47
CA GLU A 173 4.33 -6.10 20.40
C GLU A 173 3.44 -5.40 19.37
N PHE A 174 2.79 -6.18 18.51
CA PHE A 174 1.86 -5.68 17.52
C PHE A 174 0.43 -6.00 17.92
N GLU A 175 -0.46 -5.03 17.82
CA GLU A 175 -1.91 -5.23 17.88
C GLU A 175 -2.42 -5.30 16.43
N LEU A 176 -2.61 -6.53 15.92
CA LEU A 176 -2.98 -6.76 14.53
C LEU A 176 -4.51 -6.80 14.34
N PRO A 177 -5.02 -6.42 13.16
CA PRO A 177 -6.41 -6.66 12.79
C PRO A 177 -6.76 -8.16 12.84
N LEU A 178 -8.06 -8.47 13.00
CA LEU A 178 -8.54 -9.85 12.95
C LEU A 178 -8.10 -10.54 11.64
N ASP A 179 -7.81 -11.85 11.75
CA ASP A 179 -7.36 -12.71 10.65
C ASP A 179 -6.08 -12.22 9.96
N SER A 180 -5.26 -11.46 10.69
CA SER A 180 -3.96 -11.00 10.24
C SER A 180 -2.82 -11.78 10.89
N ARG A 181 -1.66 -11.77 10.23
CA ARG A 181 -0.43 -12.41 10.69
C ARG A 181 0.81 -11.68 10.19
N MET A 182 1.91 -11.83 10.91
CA MET A 182 3.24 -11.43 10.45
C MET A 182 3.95 -12.56 9.72
N VAL A 183 4.56 -12.24 8.58
CA VAL A 183 5.31 -13.19 7.74
C VAL A 183 6.64 -12.59 7.36
N GLU A 184 7.74 -13.30 7.65
CA GLU A 184 9.08 -12.90 7.21
C GLU A 184 9.24 -13.08 5.69
N ILE A 185 9.77 -12.04 5.05
CA ILE A 185 10.10 -12.02 3.63
C ILE A 185 11.59 -12.36 3.45
N ALA A 186 11.95 -12.94 2.31
CA ALA A 186 13.33 -13.34 2.01
C ALA A 186 14.40 -12.22 2.09
N ASP A 187 14.00 -10.94 2.07
CA ASP A 187 14.89 -9.79 2.25
C ASP A 187 15.10 -9.41 3.73
N GLY A 188 14.51 -10.16 4.67
CA GLY A 188 14.57 -9.93 6.12
C GLY A 188 13.53 -8.94 6.63
N SER A 189 12.68 -8.39 5.75
CA SER A 189 11.55 -7.54 6.14
C SER A 189 10.33 -8.37 6.55
N ILE A 190 9.31 -7.74 7.15
CA ILE A 190 8.12 -8.44 7.65
C ILE A 190 6.87 -7.93 6.93
N ALA A 191 6.12 -8.81 6.29
CA ALA A 191 4.77 -8.51 5.79
C ALA A 191 3.74 -8.69 6.90
N ILE A 192 2.78 -7.78 6.97
CA ILE A 192 1.54 -7.98 7.73
C ILE A 192 0.47 -8.36 6.71
N GLU A 193 0.05 -9.62 6.74
CA GLU A 193 -0.92 -10.20 5.81
C GLU A 193 -2.25 -10.43 6.51
N GLN A 194 -3.36 -10.20 5.80
CA GLN A 194 -4.70 -10.52 6.25
C GLN A 194 -5.39 -11.42 5.23
N ASP A 195 -6.06 -12.45 5.72
CA ASP A 195 -6.93 -13.27 4.88
C ASP A 195 -8.32 -12.64 4.86
N VAL A 196 -8.72 -12.15 3.69
CA VAL A 196 -10.04 -11.51 3.51
C VAL A 196 -10.95 -12.40 2.69
N GLU A 197 -12.20 -12.52 3.13
CA GLU A 197 -13.24 -13.13 2.33
C GLU A 197 -13.75 -12.14 1.30
N ILE A 198 -13.60 -12.48 0.02
CA ILE A 198 -14.14 -11.72 -1.09
C ILE A 198 -15.26 -12.51 -1.78
N GLU A 199 -16.39 -11.85 -2.00
CA GLU A 199 -17.43 -12.39 -2.85
C GLU A 199 -17.10 -12.10 -4.31
N ARG A 200 -16.94 -13.15 -5.11
CA ARG A 200 -16.74 -13.05 -6.56
C ARG A 200 -17.68 -13.98 -7.31
N PRO A 201 -18.03 -13.69 -8.56
CA PRO A 201 -18.89 -14.58 -9.31
C PRO A 201 -18.20 -15.90 -9.63
N LEU A 202 -19.01 -16.94 -9.72
CA LEU A 202 -18.58 -18.20 -10.28
C LEU A 202 -18.04 -18.01 -11.71
N ALA A 203 -17.06 -18.83 -12.07
CA ALA A 203 -16.50 -18.83 -13.41
C ALA A 203 -17.60 -18.91 -14.48
N GLY A 204 -17.56 -17.99 -15.45
CA GLY A 204 -18.54 -17.90 -16.54
C GLY A 204 -19.78 -17.04 -16.27
N GLU A 205 -20.06 -16.66 -15.02
CA GLU A 205 -21.18 -15.76 -14.70
C GLU A 205 -20.99 -14.37 -15.30
N GLU A 206 -19.74 -13.86 -15.35
CA GLU A 206 -19.44 -12.60 -16.04
C GLU A 206 -19.85 -12.66 -17.51
N LYS A 207 -19.48 -13.74 -18.21
CA LYS A 207 -19.83 -13.91 -19.62
C LYS A 207 -21.34 -14.05 -19.80
N ARG A 208 -21.99 -14.87 -18.98
CA ARG A 208 -23.45 -15.09 -19.02
C ARG A 208 -24.22 -13.78 -18.91
N ILE A 209 -23.85 -12.96 -17.94
CA ILE A 209 -24.49 -11.67 -17.69
C ILE A 209 -24.17 -10.69 -18.81
N SER A 210 -22.91 -10.62 -19.25
CA SER A 210 -22.51 -9.75 -20.36
C SER A 210 -23.30 -10.08 -21.63
N ASP A 211 -23.36 -11.35 -22.02
CA ASP A 211 -24.10 -11.79 -23.20
C ASP A 211 -25.61 -11.45 -23.09
N ALA A 212 -26.20 -11.59 -21.89
CA ALA A 212 -27.62 -11.27 -21.65
C ALA A 212 -27.90 -9.77 -21.72
N VAL A 213 -26.98 -8.94 -21.19
CA VAL A 213 -27.07 -7.49 -21.30
C VAL A 213 -26.89 -7.06 -22.75
N ASP A 214 -25.89 -7.59 -23.46
CA ASP A 214 -25.64 -7.27 -24.87
C ASP A 214 -26.84 -7.66 -25.75
N ALA A 215 -27.50 -8.79 -25.46
CA ALA A 215 -28.72 -9.20 -26.14
C ALA A 215 -29.89 -8.24 -25.88
N ALA A 216 -30.11 -7.83 -24.63
CA ALA A 216 -31.17 -6.88 -24.26
C ALA A 216 -30.94 -5.49 -24.87
N LEU A 217 -29.69 -5.14 -25.15
CA LEU A 217 -29.29 -3.83 -25.66
C LEU A 217 -28.89 -3.85 -27.14
N ILE A 218 -29.09 -4.95 -27.85
CA ILE A 218 -28.54 -5.15 -29.20
C ILE A 218 -28.96 -4.06 -30.21
N ASP A 219 -30.15 -3.50 -30.05
CA ASP A 219 -30.70 -2.44 -30.90
C ASP A 219 -30.63 -1.03 -30.26
N LEU A 220 -29.99 -0.90 -29.09
CA LEU A 220 -29.82 0.39 -28.43
C LEU A 220 -28.75 1.23 -29.17
N LYS A 221 -29.15 2.42 -29.61
CA LYS A 221 -28.21 3.41 -30.18
C LYS A 221 -27.60 4.26 -29.06
N ASP A 222 -26.34 4.68 -29.23
CA ASP A 222 -25.54 5.40 -28.24
C ASP A 222 -26.19 6.65 -27.61
N ASP A 223 -27.15 7.27 -28.29
CA ASP A 223 -27.82 8.51 -27.93
C ASP A 223 -29.28 8.35 -27.49
N GLN A 224 -29.80 7.12 -27.43
CA GLN A 224 -31.18 6.86 -27.05
C GLN A 224 -31.33 6.35 -25.60
N PRO A 225 -32.40 6.75 -24.88
CA PRO A 225 -32.71 6.18 -23.57
C PRO A 225 -33.17 4.72 -23.71
N LEU A 226 -33.02 3.94 -22.64
CA LEU A 226 -33.59 2.59 -22.57
C LEU A 226 -35.11 2.65 -22.76
N SER A 227 -35.65 1.81 -23.64
CA SER A 227 -37.09 1.61 -23.74
C SER A 227 -37.63 0.83 -22.54
N GLU A 228 -38.94 0.89 -22.31
CA GLU A 228 -39.60 0.11 -21.24
C GLU A 228 -39.38 -1.40 -21.42
N SER A 229 -39.34 -1.89 -22.67
CA SER A 229 -39.06 -3.30 -22.98
C SER A 229 -37.65 -3.70 -22.60
N GLN A 230 -36.65 -2.90 -23.00
CA GLN A 230 -35.24 -3.16 -22.68
C GLN A 230 -34.99 -3.08 -21.17
N ALA A 231 -35.64 -2.13 -20.48
CA ALA A 231 -35.60 -2.04 -19.03
C ALA A 231 -36.18 -3.30 -18.37
N ALA A 232 -37.30 -3.82 -18.88
CA ALA A 232 -37.92 -5.06 -18.38
C ALA A 232 -37.08 -6.31 -18.67
N GLU A 233 -36.42 -6.39 -19.83
CA GLU A 233 -35.51 -7.49 -20.17
C GLU A 233 -34.27 -7.51 -19.27
N LEU A 234 -33.68 -6.34 -19.01
CA LEU A 234 -32.58 -6.20 -18.06
C LEU A 234 -32.99 -6.59 -16.64
N GLU A 235 -34.23 -6.34 -16.23
CA GLU A 235 -34.77 -6.73 -14.92
C GLU A 235 -34.90 -8.26 -14.76
N GLN A 236 -35.09 -8.98 -15.87
CA GLN A 236 -35.21 -10.44 -15.87
C GLN A 236 -33.85 -11.16 -15.85
N ILE A 237 -32.73 -10.46 -16.01
CA ILE A 237 -31.40 -11.07 -15.94
C ILE A 237 -31.16 -11.55 -14.51
N ALA A 238 -31.08 -12.88 -14.35
CA ALA A 238 -30.79 -13.49 -13.07
C ALA A 238 -29.45 -12.97 -12.51
N PRO A 239 -29.39 -12.62 -11.21
CA PRO A 239 -28.18 -12.12 -10.58
C PRO A 239 -27.03 -13.12 -10.69
N ALA A 240 -25.80 -12.62 -10.60
CA ALA A 240 -24.61 -13.45 -10.61
C ALA A 240 -24.67 -14.45 -9.46
N LYS A 241 -24.35 -15.72 -9.76
CA LYS A 241 -24.03 -16.69 -8.72
C LYS A 241 -22.65 -16.38 -8.17
N MET A 242 -22.54 -16.26 -6.86
CA MET A 242 -21.30 -15.87 -6.18
C MET A 242 -20.66 -17.08 -5.49
N GLU A 243 -19.34 -17.04 -5.38
CA GLU A 243 -18.53 -17.82 -4.45
C GLU A 243 -17.82 -16.88 -3.49
N VAL A 244 -17.62 -17.35 -2.26
CA VAL A 244 -16.72 -16.71 -1.30
C VAL A 244 -15.35 -17.30 -1.51
N ALA A 245 -14.37 -16.46 -1.82
CA ALA A 245 -12.98 -16.84 -1.91
C ALA A 245 -12.19 -16.13 -0.81
N SER A 246 -11.31 -16.85 -0.12
CA SER A 246 -10.33 -16.24 0.77
C SER A 246 -9.13 -15.81 -0.06
N GLU A 247 -8.75 -14.54 0.03
CA GLU A 247 -7.55 -13.99 -0.58
C GLU A 247 -6.66 -13.40 0.51
N THR A 248 -5.39 -13.81 0.54
CA THR A 248 -4.38 -13.17 1.39
C THR A 248 -3.95 -11.85 0.77
N GLN A 249 -4.02 -10.78 1.55
CA GLN A 249 -3.59 -9.44 1.14
C GLN A 249 -2.58 -8.90 2.14
N GLN A 250 -1.57 -8.18 1.64
CA GLN A 250 -0.59 -7.52 2.49
C GLN A 250 -1.09 -6.12 2.87
N LEU A 251 -1.40 -5.90 4.15
CA LEU A 251 -1.88 -4.62 4.68
C LEU A 251 -0.75 -3.62 4.89
N ALA A 252 0.34 -4.09 5.51
CA ALA A 252 1.47 -3.28 5.91
C ALA A 252 2.78 -4.05 5.79
N LYS A 253 3.88 -3.35 5.98
CA LYS A 253 5.23 -3.93 5.97
C LYS A 253 6.07 -3.28 7.06
N VAL A 254 6.88 -4.08 7.75
CA VAL A 254 8.03 -3.60 8.50
C VAL A 254 9.23 -3.62 7.57
N GLY A 255 9.99 -2.52 7.49
CA GLY A 255 11.19 -2.40 6.65
C GLY A 255 12.28 -3.43 6.99
N VAL A 256 13.25 -3.63 6.10
CA VAL A 256 14.45 -4.44 6.40
C VAL A 256 15.18 -3.85 7.62
N PRO A 257 15.60 -4.68 8.59
CA PRO A 257 16.22 -4.17 9.81
C PRO A 257 17.54 -3.48 9.51
N TRP A 258 17.79 -2.37 10.18
CA TRP A 258 19.09 -1.71 10.18
C TRP A 258 19.50 -1.31 11.59
N ALA A 259 20.81 -1.23 11.79
CA ALA A 259 21.42 -0.68 12.99
C ALA A 259 22.71 0.06 12.61
N ILE A 260 22.94 1.23 13.19
CA ILE A 260 24.17 2.00 13.02
C ILE A 260 24.73 2.43 14.36
N ASP A 261 26.04 2.48 14.46
CA ASP A 261 26.73 2.99 15.64
C ASP A 261 26.91 4.52 15.60
N ALA A 262 27.46 5.11 16.67
CA ALA A 262 27.66 6.55 16.81
C ALA A 262 28.57 7.18 15.73
N LYS A 263 29.30 6.37 14.94
CA LYS A 263 30.12 6.82 13.81
C LYS A 263 29.44 6.57 12.47
N GLY A 264 28.17 6.16 12.49
CA GLY A 264 27.37 5.77 11.32
C GLY A 264 27.81 4.45 10.68
N LYS A 265 28.57 3.61 11.39
CA LYS A 265 28.94 2.28 10.88
C LYS A 265 27.74 1.34 11.02
N ALA A 266 27.33 0.74 9.91
CA ALA A 266 26.32 -0.31 9.91
C ALA A 266 26.76 -1.54 10.74
N LEU A 267 25.84 -2.04 11.56
CA LEU A 267 26.03 -3.22 12.40
C LEU A 267 25.15 -4.38 11.87
N PRO A 268 25.60 -5.63 12.02
CA PRO A 268 24.75 -6.78 11.73
C PRO A 268 23.51 -6.76 12.62
N THR A 269 22.33 -6.87 12.00
CA THR A 269 21.04 -6.93 12.71
C THR A 269 20.09 -7.88 11.97
N ARG A 270 19.09 -8.39 12.67
CA ARG A 270 18.00 -9.19 12.11
C ARG A 270 16.74 -9.06 12.96
N TYR A 271 15.60 -9.44 12.41
CA TYR A 271 14.40 -9.70 13.19
C TYR A 271 14.30 -11.16 13.59
N GLU A 272 13.62 -11.41 14.71
CA GLU A 272 13.12 -12.70 15.17
C GLU A 272 11.63 -12.54 15.47
N LEU A 273 10.79 -13.34 14.80
CA LEU A 273 9.33 -13.32 14.99
C LEU A 273 8.88 -14.40 15.97
N SER A 274 7.96 -14.04 16.87
CA SER A 274 7.26 -14.96 17.75
C SER A 274 5.80 -14.53 17.92
N GLY A 275 4.91 -15.02 17.05
CA GLY A 275 3.50 -14.63 17.07
C GLY A 275 3.33 -13.18 16.65
N GLU A 276 2.81 -12.36 17.55
CA GLU A 276 2.63 -10.91 17.35
C GLU A 276 3.79 -10.06 17.90
N THR A 277 4.82 -10.71 18.42
CA THR A 277 6.04 -10.05 18.88
C THR A 277 7.13 -10.07 17.81
N LEU A 278 7.69 -8.90 17.51
CA LEU A 278 8.88 -8.71 16.68
C LEU A 278 10.08 -8.32 17.56
N THR A 279 11.10 -9.16 17.64
CA THR A 279 12.36 -8.80 18.31
C THR A 279 13.42 -8.43 17.28
N GLN A 280 13.99 -7.23 17.37
CA GLN A 280 15.20 -6.89 16.64
C GLN A 280 16.43 -7.27 17.48
N VAL A 281 17.40 -7.92 16.84
CA VAL A 281 18.64 -8.39 17.46
C VAL A 281 19.83 -7.77 16.75
N VAL A 282 20.61 -6.96 17.47
CA VAL A 282 21.77 -6.22 16.98
C VAL A 282 23.06 -6.80 17.53
N ASP A 283 24.05 -7.01 16.67
CA ASP A 283 25.40 -7.39 17.08
C ASP A 283 26.21 -6.16 17.51
N LEU A 284 26.29 -5.95 18.82
CA LEU A 284 26.98 -4.80 19.44
C LEU A 284 28.50 -4.95 19.54
N ARG A 285 29.09 -6.07 19.08
CA ARG A 285 30.54 -6.32 19.25
C ARG A 285 31.38 -5.29 18.52
N GLY A 286 32.13 -4.49 19.29
CA GLY A 286 33.00 -3.45 18.77
C GLY A 286 32.24 -2.25 18.18
N ALA A 287 30.99 -2.05 18.57
CA ALA A 287 30.22 -0.86 18.26
C ALA A 287 30.71 0.35 19.07
N VAL A 288 30.50 1.55 18.52
CA VAL A 288 30.67 2.82 19.26
C VAL A 288 29.29 3.33 19.66
N PHE A 289 29.08 3.53 20.96
CA PHE A 289 27.77 3.94 21.47
C PHE A 289 27.55 5.46 21.42
N PRO A 290 26.28 5.92 21.34
CA PRO A 290 25.05 5.12 21.24
C PRO A 290 24.87 4.40 19.88
N VAL A 291 24.13 3.29 19.89
CA VAL A 291 23.75 2.55 18.67
C VAL A 291 22.26 2.75 18.43
N THR A 292 21.88 3.14 17.21
CA THR A 292 20.47 3.29 16.81
C THR A 292 20.05 2.14 15.92
N ALA A 293 18.80 1.69 16.08
CA ALA A 293 18.23 0.60 15.29
C ALA A 293 16.71 0.76 15.13
N ASP A 294 16.14 0.21 14.05
CA ASP A 294 14.70 0.30 13.74
C ASP A 294 13.86 -0.85 14.35
N PRO A 295 12.52 -0.76 14.31
CA PRO A 295 11.78 -0.98 13.07
C PRO A 295 11.05 0.25 12.52
N ALA A 296 10.79 0.24 11.20
CA ALA A 296 9.88 1.16 10.51
C ALA A 296 8.67 0.40 9.93
N LEU A 297 7.46 0.75 10.37
CA LEU A 297 6.19 0.19 9.91
C LEU A 297 5.52 1.16 8.93
N TRP A 298 5.12 0.64 7.77
CA TRP A 298 4.48 1.43 6.71
C TRP A 298 3.31 0.69 6.07
N TRP A 299 2.28 1.45 5.72
CA TRP A 299 1.12 0.97 4.97
C TRP A 299 1.51 0.62 3.53
N VAL A 300 0.99 -0.49 3.02
CA VAL A 300 1.10 -0.80 1.59
C VAL A 300 0.13 0.09 0.81
N ILE A 301 0.64 1.01 0.00
CA ILE A 301 -0.17 1.97 -0.76
C ILE A 301 -1.08 1.24 -1.76
N GLY A 302 -2.37 1.08 -1.43
CA GLY A 302 -3.39 0.61 -2.38
C GLY A 302 -4.35 -0.46 -1.84
N THR A 303 -4.06 -1.08 -0.70
CA THR A 303 -4.85 -2.20 -0.19
C THR A 303 -6.02 -1.73 0.65
N SER A 304 -7.09 -1.30 0.00
CA SER A 304 -8.41 -1.50 0.60
C SER A 304 -9.03 -2.73 -0.04
N ALA A 305 -8.86 -3.88 0.59
CA ALA A 305 -9.58 -5.11 0.27
C ALA A 305 -11.08 -4.81 0.05
N VAL A 306 -11.62 -3.97 0.93
CA VAL A 306 -13.01 -3.51 0.95
C VAL A 306 -13.39 -2.76 -0.33
N CYS A 307 -12.56 -1.83 -0.85
CA CYS A 307 -12.92 -1.12 -2.08
C CYS A 307 -12.75 -1.99 -3.33
N ALA A 308 -11.72 -2.85 -3.37
CA ALA A 308 -11.56 -3.81 -4.46
C ALA A 308 -12.75 -4.80 -4.51
N ALA A 309 -13.21 -5.28 -3.35
CA ALA A 309 -14.40 -6.12 -3.23
C ALA A 309 -15.69 -5.38 -3.65
N GLN A 310 -15.89 -4.14 -3.18
CA GLN A 310 -17.03 -3.30 -3.56
C GLN A 310 -17.06 -3.01 -5.07
N LEU A 311 -15.91 -2.73 -5.70
CA LEU A 311 -15.82 -2.54 -7.15
C LEU A 311 -16.06 -3.85 -7.92
N GLY A 312 -15.56 -4.98 -7.40
CA GLY A 312 -15.82 -6.31 -7.94
C GLY A 312 -17.31 -6.57 -8.05
N THR A 313 -18.06 -6.48 -6.94
CA THR A 313 -19.51 -6.75 -6.92
C THR A 313 -20.33 -5.93 -7.95
N LEU A 314 -19.87 -4.74 -8.33
CA LEU A 314 -20.53 -3.90 -9.34
C LEU A 314 -20.10 -4.19 -10.77
N ALA A 315 -18.88 -4.69 -10.98
CA ALA A 315 -18.45 -5.17 -12.28
C ALA A 315 -19.28 -6.38 -12.73
N PHE A 316 -19.92 -7.07 -11.78
CA PHE A 316 -20.73 -8.26 -12.01
C PHE A 316 -22.22 -7.93 -11.98
N GLY A 317 -22.68 -7.41 -13.12
CA GLY A 317 -24.00 -6.78 -13.31
C GLY A 317 -25.22 -7.63 -12.90
N ALA A 318 -25.69 -7.47 -11.67
CA ALA A 318 -27.09 -7.74 -11.37
C ALA A 318 -28.00 -6.67 -12.01
N ALA A 319 -29.26 -7.00 -12.30
CA ALA A 319 -30.25 -6.06 -12.83
C ALA A 319 -30.33 -4.71 -12.07
N LYS A 320 -30.17 -4.75 -10.74
CA LYS A 320 -30.11 -3.54 -9.88
C LYS A 320 -28.90 -2.66 -10.17
N VAL A 321 -27.76 -3.26 -10.53
CA VAL A 321 -26.52 -2.57 -10.89
C VAL A 321 -26.65 -1.91 -12.27
N VAL A 322 -27.31 -2.57 -13.22
CA VAL A 322 -27.60 -1.99 -14.55
C VAL A 322 -28.57 -0.81 -14.45
N ALA A 323 -29.65 -0.92 -13.66
CA ALA A 323 -30.56 0.19 -13.40
C ALA A 323 -29.84 1.36 -12.69
N ALA A 324 -28.92 1.05 -11.77
CA ALA A 324 -28.09 2.05 -11.11
C ALA A 324 -27.09 2.70 -12.09
N PHE A 325 -26.49 1.94 -13.02
CA PHE A 325 -25.64 2.46 -14.09
C PHE A 325 -26.41 3.36 -15.06
N ALA A 326 -27.62 2.99 -15.48
CA ALA A 326 -28.47 3.82 -16.34
C ALA A 326 -28.83 5.15 -15.65
N LYS A 327 -29.14 5.10 -14.35
CA LYS A 327 -29.39 6.31 -13.55
C LYS A 327 -28.13 7.17 -13.40
N ALA A 328 -26.98 6.54 -13.16
CA ALA A 328 -25.69 7.22 -13.07
C ALA A 328 -25.26 7.84 -14.40
N GLU A 329 -25.45 7.15 -15.52
CA GLU A 329 -25.16 7.64 -16.87
C GLU A 329 -25.97 8.91 -17.20
N ARG A 330 -27.25 8.95 -16.84
CA ARG A 330 -28.08 10.15 -17.03
C ARG A 330 -27.47 11.36 -16.33
N ILE A 331 -26.92 11.16 -15.14
CA ILE A 331 -26.32 12.24 -14.35
C ILE A 331 -24.93 12.59 -14.90
N ILE A 332 -24.12 11.61 -15.26
CA ILE A 332 -22.81 11.80 -15.90
C ILE A 332 -22.94 12.60 -17.21
N LYS A 333 -23.90 12.25 -18.06
CA LYS A 333 -24.18 12.94 -19.34
C LYS A 333 -24.66 14.38 -19.14
N SER A 334 -25.21 14.71 -17.97
CA SER A 334 -25.67 16.07 -17.66
C SER A 334 -24.55 17.05 -17.26
N ALA A 335 -23.36 16.54 -16.88
CA ALA A 335 -22.24 17.37 -16.44
C ALA A 335 -21.06 17.33 -17.44
N LYS A 336 -20.75 18.46 -18.08
CA LYS A 336 -19.76 18.55 -19.18
C LYS A 336 -18.37 17.98 -18.83
N THR A 337 -17.84 18.32 -17.65
CA THR A 337 -16.52 17.86 -17.18
C THR A 337 -16.52 16.37 -16.86
N VAL A 338 -17.61 15.86 -16.28
CA VAL A 338 -17.78 14.44 -15.94
C VAL A 338 -17.97 13.61 -17.20
N LEU A 339 -18.75 14.09 -18.17
CA LEU A 339 -18.94 13.46 -19.47
C LEU A 339 -17.64 13.37 -20.28
N GLN A 340 -16.79 14.39 -20.23
CA GLN A 340 -15.46 14.34 -20.85
C GLN A 340 -14.58 13.27 -20.20
N ALA A 341 -14.59 13.18 -18.87
CA ALA A 341 -13.85 12.15 -18.15
C ALA A 341 -14.39 10.75 -18.44
N TYR A 342 -15.72 10.58 -18.45
CA TYR A 342 -16.40 9.34 -18.81
C TYR A 342 -16.02 8.84 -20.20
N ARG A 343 -16.03 9.74 -21.20
CA ARG A 343 -15.61 9.43 -22.57
C ARG A 343 -14.13 9.07 -22.65
N ALA A 344 -13.27 9.81 -21.95
CA ALA A 344 -11.84 9.55 -21.91
C ALA A 344 -11.48 8.20 -21.23
N LEU A 345 -12.35 7.70 -20.34
CA LEU A 345 -12.20 6.39 -19.70
C LEU A 345 -12.86 5.24 -20.48
N GLY A 346 -13.30 5.47 -21.72
CA GLY A 346 -13.87 4.42 -22.58
C GLY A 346 -15.39 4.45 -22.72
N ASN A 347 -16.04 5.54 -22.31
CA ASN A 347 -17.47 5.83 -22.55
C ASN A 347 -18.44 4.73 -22.11
N SER A 348 -18.03 3.90 -21.14
CA SER A 348 -18.85 2.85 -20.55
C SER A 348 -18.55 2.74 -19.06
N MET A 349 -19.56 2.44 -18.25
CA MET A 349 -19.38 2.27 -16.81
C MET A 349 -18.49 1.07 -16.48
N LYS A 350 -18.54 -0.01 -17.27
CA LYS A 350 -17.63 -1.17 -17.15
C LYS A 350 -16.15 -0.74 -17.28
N SER A 351 -15.85 0.14 -18.24
CA SER A 351 -14.49 0.65 -18.41
C SER A 351 -14.09 1.59 -17.26
N VAL A 352 -15.00 2.44 -16.80
CA VAL A 352 -14.77 3.28 -15.61
C VAL A 352 -14.46 2.44 -14.38
N LEU A 353 -15.26 1.42 -14.08
CA LEU A 353 -15.03 0.51 -12.95
C LEU A 353 -13.70 -0.22 -13.04
N ARG A 354 -13.32 -0.68 -14.24
CA ARG A 354 -12.00 -1.31 -14.48
C ARG A 354 -10.85 -0.35 -14.18
N TYR A 355 -10.97 0.92 -14.57
CA TYR A 355 -9.97 1.95 -14.27
C TYR A 355 -9.92 2.27 -12.78
N MET A 356 -11.06 2.30 -12.10
CA MET A 356 -11.15 2.48 -10.65
C MET A 356 -10.55 1.29 -9.89
N GLU A 357 -10.81 0.06 -10.32
CA GLU A 357 -10.21 -1.14 -9.75
C GLU A 357 -8.68 -1.13 -9.88
N ARG A 358 -8.17 -0.81 -11.08
CA ARG A 358 -6.73 -0.66 -11.29
C ARG A 358 -6.12 0.46 -10.45
N PHE A 359 -6.84 1.57 -10.26
CA PHE A 359 -6.39 2.66 -9.41
C PHE A 359 -6.24 2.23 -7.95
N VAL A 360 -7.19 1.44 -7.44
CA VAL A 360 -7.17 0.91 -6.08
C VAL A 360 -6.06 -0.13 -5.94
N ARG A 361 -6.10 -1.19 -6.75
CA ARG A 361 -5.17 -2.33 -6.64
C ARG A 361 -3.72 -1.96 -6.93
N ASN A 362 -3.48 -1.14 -7.95
CA ASN A 362 -2.12 -0.76 -8.35
C ASN A 362 -2.13 0.56 -9.14
N ARG A 363 -2.22 1.69 -8.40
CA ARG A 363 -2.22 3.05 -8.97
C ARG A 363 -1.06 3.30 -9.95
N SER A 364 0.11 2.74 -9.67
CA SER A 364 1.31 2.90 -10.51
C SER A 364 1.14 2.30 -11.92
N SER A 365 0.19 1.39 -12.10
CA SER A 365 -0.16 0.83 -13.42
C SER A 365 -0.91 1.83 -14.33
N LEU A 366 -1.29 3.00 -13.82
CA LEU A 366 -2.04 4.02 -14.55
C LEU A 366 -1.16 5.23 -14.85
N SER A 367 -1.36 5.84 -16.02
CA SER A 367 -0.73 7.11 -16.36
C SER A 367 -1.29 8.26 -15.50
N THR A 368 -0.48 9.31 -15.30
CA THR A 368 -0.91 10.55 -14.63
C THR A 368 -2.17 11.16 -15.26
N TYR A 369 -2.35 11.00 -16.58
CA TYR A 369 -3.56 11.41 -17.28
C TYR A 369 -4.78 10.59 -16.88
N GLN A 370 -4.67 9.26 -16.85
CA GLN A 370 -5.75 8.36 -16.42
C GLN A 370 -6.13 8.61 -14.96
N ILE A 371 -5.13 8.75 -14.10
CA ILE A 371 -5.30 9.13 -12.69
C ILE A 371 -6.10 10.44 -12.63
N ARG A 372 -5.64 11.53 -13.27
CA ARG A 372 -6.36 12.82 -13.27
C ARG A 372 -7.77 12.73 -13.85
N THR A 373 -7.99 11.86 -14.83
CA THR A 373 -9.30 11.64 -15.46
C THR A 373 -10.26 10.93 -14.50
N ILE A 374 -9.79 9.94 -13.74
CA ILE A 374 -10.53 9.31 -12.65
C ILE A 374 -10.88 10.35 -11.58
N GLY A 375 -9.93 11.21 -11.18
CA GLY A 375 -10.18 12.29 -10.22
C GLY A 375 -11.26 13.27 -10.66
N LYS A 376 -11.29 13.65 -11.95
CA LYS A 376 -12.38 14.48 -12.52
C LYS A 376 -13.74 13.81 -12.49
N LEU A 377 -13.77 12.48 -12.68
CA LEU A 377 -15.01 11.71 -12.64
C LEU A 377 -15.52 11.60 -11.20
N VAL A 378 -14.66 11.24 -10.25
CA VAL A 378 -15.00 11.14 -8.81
C VAL A 378 -15.39 12.51 -8.24
N GLY A 379 -14.60 13.55 -8.50
CA GLY A 379 -14.85 14.89 -7.96
C GLY A 379 -16.08 15.59 -8.56
N GLY A 380 -16.59 15.12 -9.70
CA GLY A 380 -17.77 15.67 -10.36
C GLY A 380 -19.06 14.87 -10.13
N ILE A 381 -19.00 13.71 -9.50
CA ILE A 381 -20.14 12.86 -9.16
C ILE A 381 -20.42 13.00 -7.66
N SER A 382 -21.64 13.34 -7.25
CA SER A 382 -21.98 13.52 -5.83
C SER A 382 -21.96 12.21 -5.05
N SER A 383 -21.68 12.27 -3.74
CA SER A 383 -21.69 11.11 -2.82
C SER A 383 -23.00 10.32 -2.85
N VAL A 384 -24.11 10.97 -3.19
CA VAL A 384 -25.44 10.35 -3.36
C VAL A 384 -25.45 9.33 -4.51
N ILE A 385 -24.75 9.61 -5.61
CA ILE A 385 -24.69 8.74 -6.78
C ILE A 385 -23.77 7.56 -6.49
N VAL A 386 -22.64 7.82 -5.85
CA VAL A 386 -21.68 6.79 -5.49
C VAL A 386 -22.23 5.88 -4.39
N GLY A 387 -23.00 6.43 -3.45
CA GLY A 387 -23.80 5.65 -2.49
C GLY A 387 -24.91 4.82 -3.14
N SER A 388 -25.54 5.31 -4.21
CA SER A 388 -26.55 4.54 -4.95
C SER A 388 -25.97 3.36 -5.74
N LEU A 389 -24.67 3.40 -6.02
CA LEU A 389 -23.89 2.31 -6.60
C LEU A 389 -23.24 1.43 -5.53
N GLY A 390 -23.50 1.63 -4.23
CA GLY A 390 -22.85 0.83 -3.17
C GLY A 390 -21.35 1.09 -3.00
N LEU A 391 -20.82 2.15 -3.62
CA LEU A 391 -19.41 2.54 -3.59
C LEU A 391 -19.09 3.55 -2.47
N GLY A 392 -19.91 3.62 -1.42
CA GLY A 392 -19.77 4.62 -0.35
C GLY A 392 -18.39 4.59 0.32
N GLY A 393 -17.86 3.39 0.60
CA GLY A 393 -16.52 3.21 1.16
C GLY A 393 -15.42 3.61 0.18
N CYS A 394 -15.51 3.10 -1.06
CA CYS A 394 -14.63 3.50 -2.16
C CYS A 394 -14.60 5.01 -2.44
N TYR A 395 -15.74 5.71 -2.34
CA TYR A 395 -15.84 7.15 -2.65
C TYR A 395 -14.94 8.00 -1.76
N ASN A 396 -14.95 7.71 -0.46
CA ASN A 396 -14.14 8.44 0.52
C ASN A 396 -12.65 8.16 0.28
N LEU A 397 -12.29 6.91 -0.02
CA LEU A 397 -10.93 6.55 -0.45
C LEU A 397 -10.48 7.31 -1.70
N PHE A 398 -11.31 7.34 -2.74
CA PHE A 398 -10.95 8.03 -3.97
C PHE A 398 -10.74 9.52 -3.69
N ARG A 399 -11.62 10.15 -2.90
CA ARG A 399 -11.53 11.58 -2.57
C ARG A 399 -10.35 11.92 -1.66
N ALA A 400 -10.01 11.07 -0.69
CA ALA A 400 -8.88 11.29 0.21
C ALA A 400 -7.52 11.29 -0.50
N ARG A 401 -7.46 10.76 -1.74
CA ARG A 401 -6.24 10.71 -2.57
C ARG A 401 -6.16 11.83 -3.63
N TRP A 402 -6.99 12.89 -3.53
CA TRP A 402 -7.09 14.00 -4.49
C TRP A 402 -7.06 15.39 -3.89
#